data_AF-A0A8H3TQL5-F1
#
_entry.id   AF-A0A8H3TQL5-F1
#
_cell.length_a   1.000
_cell.length_b   1.000
_cell.length_c   1.000
_cell.angle_alpha   90.00
_cell.angle_beta   90.00
_cell.angle_gamma   90.00
#
_symmetry.space_group_name_H-M   'P 1'
#
loop_
_entity.id
_entity.type
_entity.pdbx_description
1 polymer ?
#
loop_
_entity_poly.entity_id
_entity_poly.type
_entity_poly.pdbx_seq_one_letter_code
_entity_poly.pdbx_strand_id
1 'polypeptide(L)'
;MQEEQGSEDGLLAQRLETMRSNFQEVAAACGEVRCHLDPSEALITLDESSTYIEREKRQRRAEVEKCQHELEELRELLAVAAQSALRPSNLPSIQQHEQELANLEADQITKGKTKNEIEAKIGAKEMELAGLKDEMRNVEEWNVEQDVTGLKPESHGAALRLVLTREAGFKLISGADGQEKMQIRNDKKSDVFYEAIKADVPRYDLTNKLWQAAGC
;
A
#
# COMPACT_ATOMS: atom_id res chain seq x y z
N MET A 1 -31.83 137.56 -39.24
CA MET A 1 -32.50 136.28 -38.92
C MET A 1 -32.37 135.29 -40.10
N GLN A 2 -31.16 135.06 -40.62
CA GLN A 2 -30.91 134.05 -41.68
C GLN A 2 -29.61 133.25 -41.44
N GLU A 3 -28.82 133.56 -40.40
CA GLU A 3 -27.57 132.85 -40.10
C GLU A 3 -27.74 131.68 -39.11
N GLU A 4 -28.86 131.57 -38.39
CA GLU A 4 -29.09 130.43 -37.47
C GLU A 4 -29.62 129.17 -38.16
N GLN A 5 -30.29 129.29 -39.32
CA GLN A 5 -30.83 128.12 -40.05
C GLN A 5 -29.76 127.28 -40.75
N GLY A 6 -28.63 127.87 -41.18
CA GLY A 6 -27.52 127.14 -41.79
C GLY A 6 -26.72 126.29 -40.80
N SER A 7 -26.79 126.60 -39.50
CA SER A 7 -26.11 125.84 -38.44
C SER A 7 -26.89 124.58 -38.03
N GLU A 8 -28.23 124.60 -38.12
CA GLU A 8 -29.06 123.44 -37.78
C GLU A 8 -29.04 122.37 -38.87
N ASP A 9 -29.08 122.76 -40.15
CA ASP A 9 -28.99 121.82 -41.29
C ASP A 9 -27.62 121.12 -41.37
N GLY A 10 -26.54 121.82 -41.04
CA GLY A 10 -25.20 121.23 -40.92
C GLY A 10 -25.09 120.22 -39.78
N LEU A 11 -25.75 120.49 -38.64
CA LEU A 11 -25.81 119.59 -37.50
C LEU A 11 -26.63 118.33 -37.81
N LEU A 12 -27.73 118.46 -38.56
CA LEU A 12 -28.55 117.35 -39.02
C LEU A 12 -27.80 116.46 -40.02
N ALA A 13 -27.06 117.04 -40.97
CA ALA A 13 -26.22 116.29 -41.89
C ALA A 13 -25.11 115.52 -41.16
N GLN A 14 -24.43 116.16 -40.21
CA GLN A 14 -23.41 115.52 -39.37
C GLN A 14 -23.99 114.39 -38.50
N ARG A 15 -25.22 114.56 -38.01
CA ARG A 15 -25.95 113.54 -37.23
C ARG A 15 -26.39 112.35 -38.10
N LEU A 16 -26.76 112.60 -39.35
CA LEU A 16 -27.09 111.54 -40.31
C LEU A 16 -25.85 110.76 -40.75
N GLU A 17 -24.71 111.43 -40.95
CA GLU A 17 -23.43 110.80 -41.29
C GLU A 17 -22.94 109.91 -40.14
N THR A 18 -23.00 110.40 -38.89
CA THR A 18 -22.65 109.61 -37.70
C THR A 18 -23.61 108.45 -37.50
N MET A 19 -24.92 108.65 -37.70
CA MET A 19 -25.89 107.56 -37.63
C MET A 19 -25.62 106.49 -38.70
N ARG A 20 -25.26 106.89 -39.92
CA ARG A 20 -24.89 105.97 -41.01
C ARG A 20 -23.61 105.20 -40.70
N SER A 21 -22.58 105.85 -40.15
CA SER A 21 -21.35 105.19 -39.68
C SER A 21 -21.66 104.16 -38.60
N ASN A 22 -22.46 104.55 -37.59
CA ASN A 22 -22.87 103.64 -36.51
C ASN A 22 -23.65 102.44 -37.06
N PHE A 23 -24.54 102.64 -38.04
CA PHE A 23 -25.25 101.53 -38.68
C PHE A 23 -24.32 100.61 -39.47
N GLN A 24 -23.30 101.14 -40.13
CA GLN A 24 -22.29 100.35 -40.83
C GLN A 24 -21.43 99.53 -39.85
N GLU A 25 -21.03 100.12 -38.72
CA GLU A 25 -20.30 99.43 -37.65
C GLU A 25 -21.14 98.32 -37.03
N VAL A 26 -22.42 98.56 -36.72
CA VAL A 26 -23.34 97.54 -36.21
C VAL A 26 -23.55 96.44 -37.25
N ALA A 27 -23.71 96.77 -38.53
CA ALA A 27 -23.86 95.77 -39.59
C ALA A 27 -22.60 94.91 -39.75
N ALA A 28 -21.41 95.52 -39.66
CA ALA A 28 -20.13 94.80 -39.67
C ALA A 28 -20.01 93.86 -38.47
N ALA A 29 -20.30 94.34 -37.26
CA ALA A 29 -20.30 93.54 -36.04
C ALA A 29 -21.32 92.38 -36.10
N CYS A 30 -22.51 92.61 -36.63
CA CYS A 30 -23.49 91.55 -36.87
C CYS A 30 -23.01 90.52 -37.90
N GLY A 31 -22.24 90.95 -38.91
CA GLY A 31 -21.61 90.06 -39.89
C GLY A 31 -20.52 89.16 -39.29
N GLU A 32 -19.66 89.74 -38.43
CA GLU A 32 -18.64 89.00 -37.68
C GLU A 32 -19.26 88.02 -36.69
N VAL A 33 -20.28 88.45 -35.93
CA VAL A 33 -20.96 87.54 -35.01
C VAL A 33 -21.67 86.40 -35.77
N ARG A 34 -22.22 86.67 -36.96
CA ARG A 34 -22.85 85.64 -37.79
C ARG A 34 -21.87 84.57 -38.29
N CYS A 35 -20.60 84.91 -38.59
CA CYS A 35 -19.63 83.88 -39.01
C CYS A 35 -19.18 83.00 -37.84
N HIS A 36 -19.23 83.50 -36.60
CA HIS A 36 -18.95 82.72 -35.39
C HIS A 36 -20.15 81.92 -34.87
N LEU A 37 -21.35 82.17 -35.40
CA LEU A 37 -22.59 81.49 -35.02
C LEU A 37 -23.04 80.42 -36.02
N ASP A 38 -22.20 80.00 -36.97
CA ASP A 38 -22.54 78.89 -37.87
C ASP A 38 -22.61 77.58 -37.07
N PRO A 39 -23.80 76.99 -36.87
CA PRO A 39 -23.95 75.76 -36.09
C PRO A 39 -23.47 74.53 -36.86
N SER A 40 -23.15 74.64 -38.15
CA SER A 40 -22.86 73.51 -39.02
C SER A 40 -21.69 72.66 -38.51
N GLU A 41 -20.60 73.29 -38.05
CA GLU A 41 -19.44 72.59 -37.48
C GLU A 41 -19.77 71.93 -36.13
N ALA A 42 -20.54 72.60 -35.28
CA ALA A 42 -21.00 72.05 -34.01
C ALA A 42 -21.95 70.85 -34.20
N LEU A 43 -22.77 70.86 -35.26
CA LEU A 43 -23.65 69.75 -35.60
C LEU A 43 -22.88 68.55 -36.15
N ILE A 44 -21.84 68.78 -36.97
CA ILE A 44 -20.96 67.71 -37.47
C ILE A 44 -20.23 67.03 -36.30
N THR A 45 -19.61 67.82 -35.42
CA THR A 45 -18.92 67.28 -34.24
C THR A 45 -19.87 66.55 -33.29
N LEU A 46 -21.10 67.04 -33.14
CA LEU A 46 -22.13 66.35 -32.36
C LEU A 46 -22.50 65.00 -32.99
N ASP A 47 -22.71 64.94 -34.31
CA ASP A 47 -23.01 63.69 -35.02
C ASP A 47 -21.85 62.69 -34.91
N GLU A 48 -20.62 63.13 -35.12
CA GLU A 48 -19.42 62.32 -34.93
C GLU A 48 -19.32 61.77 -33.50
N SER A 49 -19.56 62.61 -32.49
CA SER A 49 -19.56 62.18 -31.09
C SER A 49 -20.69 61.17 -30.79
N SER A 50 -21.87 61.37 -31.39
CA SER A 50 -23.03 60.48 -31.24
C SER A 50 -22.72 59.10 -31.85
N THR A 51 -22.18 59.07 -33.07
CA THR A 51 -21.78 57.82 -33.73
C THR A 51 -20.67 57.10 -32.99
N TYR A 52 -19.70 57.84 -32.41
CA TYR A 52 -18.66 57.28 -31.56
C TYR A 52 -19.25 56.62 -30.30
N ILE A 53 -20.15 57.32 -29.60
CA ILE A 53 -20.83 56.80 -28.40
C ILE A 53 -21.64 55.54 -28.74
N GLU A 54 -22.38 55.53 -29.86
CA GLU A 54 -23.14 54.34 -30.26
C GLU A 54 -22.25 53.16 -30.63
N ARG A 55 -21.09 53.41 -31.26
CA ARG A 55 -20.09 52.38 -31.51
C ARG A 55 -19.55 51.81 -30.20
N GLU A 56 -19.19 52.65 -29.25
CA GLU A 56 -18.66 52.23 -27.96
C GLU A 56 -19.71 51.45 -27.14
N LYS A 57 -20.96 51.92 -27.11
CA LYS A 57 -22.07 51.18 -26.48
C LYS A 57 -22.23 49.80 -27.08
N ARG A 58 -22.13 49.65 -28.41
CA ARG A 58 -22.21 48.36 -29.08
C ARG A 58 -21.04 47.44 -28.68
N GLN A 59 -19.82 47.97 -28.60
CA GLN A 59 -18.65 47.22 -28.16
C GLN A 59 -18.81 46.75 -26.70
N ARG A 60 -19.17 47.65 -25.79
CA ARG A 60 -19.40 47.29 -24.38
C ARG A 60 -20.50 46.24 -24.22
N ARG A 61 -21.59 46.31 -24.99
CA ARG A 61 -22.63 45.26 -24.99
C ARG A 61 -22.09 43.92 -25.45
N ALA A 62 -21.35 43.89 -26.55
CA ALA A 62 -20.75 42.67 -27.06
C ALA A 62 -19.75 42.05 -26.07
N GLU A 63 -18.96 42.88 -25.36
CA GLU A 63 -18.05 42.43 -24.30
C GLU A 63 -18.82 41.85 -23.10
N VAL A 64 -19.90 42.51 -22.67
CA VAL A 64 -20.75 42.00 -21.58
C VAL A 64 -21.39 40.66 -21.96
N GLU A 65 -21.93 40.55 -23.17
CA GLU A 65 -22.51 39.30 -23.69
C GLU A 65 -21.46 38.19 -23.74
N LYS A 66 -20.24 38.50 -24.22
CA LYS A 66 -19.13 37.55 -24.23
C LYS A 66 -18.76 37.10 -22.82
N CYS A 67 -18.60 38.01 -21.87
CA CYS A 67 -18.29 37.66 -20.48
C CYS A 67 -19.42 36.86 -19.81
N GLN A 68 -20.69 37.17 -20.11
CA GLN A 68 -21.83 36.39 -19.62
C GLN A 68 -21.78 34.96 -20.15
N HIS A 69 -21.49 34.80 -21.44
CA HIS A 69 -21.34 33.48 -22.06
C HIS A 69 -20.18 32.69 -21.44
N GLU A 70 -19.01 33.29 -21.28
CA GLU A 70 -17.85 32.66 -20.62
C GLU A 70 -18.17 32.26 -19.17
N LEU A 71 -18.93 33.08 -18.43
CA LEU A 71 -19.37 32.76 -17.08
C LEU A 71 -20.35 31.58 -17.04
N GLU A 72 -21.24 31.47 -18.02
CA GLU A 72 -22.17 30.35 -18.15
C GLU A 72 -21.41 29.05 -18.46
N GLU A 73 -20.47 29.08 -19.42
CA GLU A 73 -19.61 27.94 -19.74
C GLU A 73 -18.80 27.48 -18.52
N LEU A 74 -18.18 28.41 -17.78
CA LEU A 74 -17.44 28.08 -16.56
C LEU A 74 -18.33 27.51 -15.46
N ARG A 75 -19.59 27.97 -15.35
CA ARG A 75 -20.55 27.42 -14.39
C ARG A 75 -20.95 25.99 -14.75
N GLU A 76 -21.19 25.71 -16.02
CA GLU A 76 -21.47 24.35 -16.50
C GLU A 76 -20.28 23.43 -16.25
N LEU A 77 -19.07 23.88 -16.56
CA LEU A 77 -17.84 23.12 -16.31
C LEU A 77 -17.66 22.82 -14.82
N LEU A 78 -17.91 23.81 -13.95
CA LEU A 78 -17.88 23.63 -12.50
C LEU A 78 -18.93 22.61 -12.05
N ALA A 79 -20.15 22.66 -12.59
CA ALA A 79 -21.19 21.70 -12.24
C ALA A 79 -20.79 20.26 -12.62
N VAL A 80 -20.21 20.06 -13.80
CA VAL A 80 -19.68 18.76 -14.24
C VAL A 80 -18.53 18.31 -13.35
N ALA A 81 -17.58 19.20 -13.04
CA ALA A 81 -16.47 18.90 -12.15
C ALA A 81 -16.91 18.60 -10.71
N ALA A 82 -17.93 19.29 -10.21
CA ALA A 82 -18.51 19.03 -8.90
C ALA A 82 -19.17 17.65 -8.87
N GLN A 83 -19.91 17.29 -9.91
CA GLN A 83 -20.52 15.96 -10.03
C GLN A 83 -19.46 14.84 -10.15
N SER A 84 -18.36 15.08 -10.84
CA SER A 84 -17.26 14.09 -10.95
C SER A 84 -16.41 14.00 -9.69
N ALA A 85 -16.30 15.09 -8.92
CA ALA A 85 -15.63 15.12 -7.63
C ALA A 85 -16.44 14.45 -6.51
N LEU A 86 -17.76 14.28 -6.69
CA LEU A 86 -18.55 13.46 -5.77
C LEU A 86 -18.08 12.01 -5.88
N ARG A 87 -17.72 11.44 -4.72
CA ARG A 87 -17.35 10.04 -4.62
C ARG A 87 -18.53 9.19 -5.14
N PRO A 88 -18.36 8.33 -6.15
CA PRO A 88 -19.45 7.50 -6.65
C PRO A 88 -20.02 6.64 -5.51
N SER A 89 -21.33 6.45 -5.49
CA SER A 89 -22.07 5.73 -4.43
C SER A 89 -21.65 4.28 -4.25
N ASN A 90 -20.94 3.72 -5.23
CA ASN A 90 -20.44 2.35 -5.23
C ASN A 90 -19.09 2.20 -4.52
N LEU A 91 -18.44 3.31 -4.13
CA LEU A 91 -17.22 3.27 -3.34
C LEU A 91 -17.56 3.34 -1.85
N PRO A 92 -16.80 2.62 -1.00
CA PRO A 92 -16.98 2.67 0.44
C PRO A 92 -16.87 4.11 0.95
N SER A 93 -17.60 4.42 2.02
CA SER A 93 -17.46 5.71 2.72
C SER A 93 -16.01 5.91 3.19
N ILE A 94 -15.62 7.15 3.50
CA ILE A 94 -14.23 7.44 3.95
C ILE A 94 -13.91 6.59 5.18
N GLN A 95 -14.84 6.53 6.14
CA GLN A 95 -14.70 5.73 7.36
C GLN A 95 -14.59 4.23 7.07
N GLN A 96 -15.41 3.69 6.14
CA GLN A 96 -15.32 2.28 5.76
C GLN A 96 -13.98 1.97 5.08
N HIS A 97 -13.50 2.85 4.21
CA HIS A 97 -12.20 2.69 3.55
C HIS A 97 -11.04 2.75 4.54
N GLU A 98 -11.07 3.66 5.51
CA GLU A 98 -10.07 3.71 6.59
C GLU A 98 -10.08 2.45 7.44
N GLN A 99 -11.28 1.92 7.74
CA GLN A 99 -11.43 0.66 8.46
C GLN A 99 -10.89 -0.53 7.65
N GLU A 100 -11.18 -0.58 6.35
CA GLU A 100 -10.63 -1.59 5.45
C GLU A 100 -9.11 -1.54 5.37
N LEU A 101 -8.52 -0.33 5.30
CA LEU A 101 -7.07 -0.16 5.34
C LEU A 101 -6.47 -0.65 6.66
N ALA A 102 -7.06 -0.28 7.80
CA ALA A 102 -6.60 -0.75 9.10
C ALA A 102 -6.69 -2.28 9.22
N ASN A 103 -7.75 -2.89 8.69
CA ASN A 103 -7.88 -4.34 8.64
C ASN A 103 -6.82 -4.98 7.74
N LEU A 104 -6.55 -4.39 6.57
CA LEU A 104 -5.53 -4.88 5.64
C LEU A 104 -4.13 -4.83 6.26
N GLU A 105 -3.80 -3.76 6.99
CA GLU A 105 -2.55 -3.61 7.73
C GLU A 105 -2.41 -4.66 8.84
N ALA A 106 -3.47 -4.87 9.62
CA ALA A 106 -3.51 -5.91 10.64
C ALA A 106 -3.31 -7.31 10.05
N ASP A 107 -3.95 -7.60 8.91
CA ASP A 107 -3.79 -8.84 8.17
C ASP A 107 -2.37 -9.02 7.64
N GLN A 108 -1.76 -7.96 7.10
CA GLN A 108 -0.39 -7.99 6.60
C GLN A 108 0.60 -8.33 7.71
N ILE A 109 0.45 -7.70 8.89
CA ILE A 109 1.28 -7.98 10.06
C ILE A 109 1.10 -9.43 10.50
N THR A 110 -0.14 -9.91 10.56
CA THR A 110 -0.46 -11.28 10.97
C THR A 110 0.14 -12.30 10.01
N LYS A 111 -0.03 -12.10 8.70
CA LYS A 111 0.58 -12.96 7.66
C LYS A 111 2.10 -12.93 7.68
N GLY A 112 2.70 -11.78 7.97
CA GLY A 112 4.16 -11.67 8.14
C GLY A 112 4.66 -12.50 9.32
N LYS A 113 3.96 -12.45 10.46
CA LYS A 113 4.30 -13.26 11.63
C LYS A 113 4.16 -14.76 11.36
N THR A 114 3.03 -15.19 10.80
CA THR A 114 2.81 -16.61 10.51
C THR A 114 3.81 -17.15 9.49
N LYS A 115 4.19 -16.34 8.49
CA LYS A 115 5.28 -16.69 7.57
C LYS A 115 6.58 -16.94 8.31
N ASN A 116 7.01 -16.01 9.16
CA ASN A 116 8.26 -16.15 9.92
C ASN A 116 8.23 -17.37 10.85
N GLU A 117 7.08 -17.65 11.49
CA GLU A 117 6.90 -18.85 12.33
C GLU A 117 7.00 -20.15 11.51
N ILE A 118 6.43 -20.18 10.30
CA ILE A 118 6.52 -21.34 9.41
C ILE A 118 7.96 -21.52 8.92
N GLU A 119 8.64 -20.45 8.51
CA GLU A 119 10.04 -20.49 8.09
C GLU A 119 10.95 -20.99 9.21
N ALA A 120 10.74 -20.54 10.45
CA ALA A 120 11.49 -21.04 11.61
C ALA A 120 11.25 -22.54 11.86
N LYS A 121 10.01 -23.03 11.71
CA LYS A 121 9.68 -24.46 11.82
C LYS A 121 10.33 -25.29 10.71
N ILE A 122 10.36 -24.77 9.47
CA ILE A 122 11.03 -25.42 8.35
C ILE A 122 12.53 -25.51 8.65
N GLY A 123 13.18 -24.42 9.05
CA GLY A 123 14.61 -24.42 9.40
C GLY A 123 14.94 -25.42 10.52
N ALA A 124 14.10 -25.52 11.55
CA ALA A 124 14.28 -26.53 12.61
C ALA A 124 14.18 -27.97 12.06
N LYS A 125 13.24 -28.24 11.16
CA LYS A 125 13.07 -29.55 10.53
C LYS A 125 14.19 -29.89 9.54
N GLU A 126 14.70 -28.91 8.81
CA GLU A 126 15.86 -29.06 7.94
C GLU A 126 17.12 -29.41 8.73
N MET A 127 17.33 -28.77 9.89
CA MET A 127 18.43 -29.11 10.80
C MET A 127 18.30 -30.52 11.39
N GLU A 128 17.09 -30.92 11.82
CA GLU A 128 16.83 -32.28 12.31
C GLU A 128 17.09 -33.33 11.21
N LEU A 129 16.64 -33.06 9.99
CA LEU A 129 16.85 -33.93 8.84
C LEU A 129 18.35 -34.04 8.48
N ALA A 130 19.08 -32.93 8.54
CA ALA A 130 20.53 -32.95 8.36
C ALA A 130 21.22 -33.82 9.43
N GLY A 131 20.85 -33.66 10.71
CA GLY A 131 21.38 -34.48 11.80
C GLY A 131 21.10 -35.98 11.61
N LEU A 132 19.86 -36.35 11.24
CA LEU A 132 19.50 -37.74 10.97
C LEU A 132 20.26 -38.33 9.77
N LYS A 133 20.55 -37.52 8.74
CA LYS A 133 21.38 -37.94 7.61
C LYS A 133 22.82 -38.20 8.03
N ASP A 134 23.38 -37.34 8.89
CA ASP A 134 24.73 -37.52 9.42
C ASP A 134 24.80 -38.77 10.32
N GLU A 135 23.81 -39.00 11.17
CA GLU A 135 23.69 -40.23 11.98
C GLU A 135 23.58 -41.48 11.12
N MET A 136 22.72 -41.45 10.09
CA MET A 136 22.58 -42.56 9.14
C MET A 136 23.91 -42.87 8.44
N ARG A 137 24.61 -41.83 7.98
CA ARG A 137 25.94 -41.98 7.37
C ARG A 137 26.95 -42.55 8.36
N ASN A 138 26.95 -42.10 9.62
CA ASN A 138 27.82 -42.64 10.66
C ASN A 138 27.56 -44.13 10.91
N VAL A 139 26.30 -44.56 10.89
CA VAL A 139 25.93 -45.98 11.02
C VAL A 139 26.34 -46.79 9.79
N GLU A 140 26.20 -46.24 8.59
CA GLU A 140 26.65 -46.90 7.34
C GLU A 140 28.17 -47.04 7.26
N GLU A 141 28.90 -46.03 7.75
CA GLU A 141 30.38 -46.08 7.84
C GLU A 141 30.85 -47.01 8.97
N TRP A 142 29.96 -47.40 9.89
CA TRP A 142 30.28 -48.29 11.01
C TRP A 142 30.46 -49.73 10.53
N ASN A 143 31.68 -50.06 10.14
CA ASN A 143 32.05 -51.40 9.69
C ASN A 143 32.27 -52.32 10.89
N VAL A 144 31.21 -53.06 11.28
CA VAL A 144 31.22 -54.04 12.38
C VAL A 144 32.35 -55.07 12.22
N GLU A 145 32.77 -55.38 10.99
CA GLU A 145 33.87 -56.32 10.76
C GLU A 145 35.24 -55.74 11.11
N GLN A 146 35.45 -54.42 10.94
CA GLN A 146 36.75 -53.79 11.20
C GLN A 146 36.94 -53.40 12.67
N ASP A 147 35.94 -52.86 13.36
CA ASP A 147 36.05 -52.52 14.79
C ASP A 147 36.18 -53.77 15.69
N VAL A 148 35.71 -54.93 15.20
CA VAL A 148 35.82 -56.23 15.88
C VAL A 148 37.17 -56.92 15.66
N THR A 149 38.00 -56.46 14.70
CA THR A 149 39.30 -57.11 14.40
C THR A 149 40.36 -57.01 15.50
N GLY A 150 40.13 -56.21 16.55
CA GLY A 150 40.95 -56.19 17.76
C GLY A 150 40.63 -57.30 18.78
N LEU A 151 39.47 -57.96 18.68
CA LEU A 151 39.03 -58.99 19.61
C LEU A 151 38.68 -60.30 18.89
N LYS A 152 39.18 -61.41 19.42
CA LYS A 152 39.08 -62.75 18.82
C LYS A 152 37.64 -63.06 18.33
N PRO A 153 37.45 -63.55 17.09
CA PRO A 153 36.12 -63.83 16.50
C PRO A 153 35.27 -64.82 17.31
N GLU A 154 35.88 -65.65 18.15
CA GLU A 154 35.17 -66.58 19.03
C GLU A 154 34.47 -65.88 20.23
N SER A 155 34.91 -64.67 20.62
CA SER A 155 34.37 -63.98 21.80
C SER A 155 33.01 -63.33 21.56
N HIS A 156 32.75 -62.87 20.33
CA HIS A 156 31.52 -62.14 19.99
C HIS A 156 30.35 -63.10 19.78
N GLY A 157 30.59 -64.24 19.12
CA GLY A 157 29.59 -65.31 19.05
C GLY A 157 29.24 -65.84 20.44
N ALA A 158 30.22 -65.93 21.35
CA ALA A 158 29.96 -66.31 22.74
C ALA A 158 29.17 -65.24 23.51
N ALA A 159 29.53 -63.96 23.38
CA ALA A 159 28.81 -62.86 24.03
C ALA A 159 27.37 -62.73 23.54
N LEU A 160 27.15 -62.79 22.22
CA LEU A 160 25.81 -62.77 21.64
C LEU A 160 24.98 -63.99 22.08
N ARG A 161 25.58 -65.19 22.07
CA ARG A 161 24.91 -66.40 22.61
C ARG A 161 24.57 -66.24 24.08
N LEU A 162 25.44 -65.62 24.90
CA LEU A 162 25.17 -65.36 26.32
C LEU A 162 24.06 -64.33 26.54
N VAL A 163 23.97 -63.29 25.70
CA VAL A 163 22.89 -62.31 25.76
C VAL A 163 21.57 -62.97 25.36
N LEU A 164 21.55 -63.71 24.24
CA LEU A 164 20.36 -64.42 23.77
C LEU A 164 19.89 -65.48 24.76
N THR A 165 20.79 -66.25 25.39
CA THR A 165 20.39 -67.23 26.41
C THR A 165 19.86 -66.55 27.67
N ARG A 166 20.41 -65.40 28.05
CA ARG A 166 19.91 -64.59 29.17
C ARG A 166 18.53 -63.99 28.89
N GLU A 167 18.30 -63.48 27.69
CA GLU A 167 16.99 -62.97 27.25
C GLU A 167 15.96 -64.09 27.12
N ALA A 168 16.37 -65.29 26.70
CA ALA A 168 15.55 -66.49 26.71
C ALA A 168 15.23 -67.01 28.13
N GLY A 169 15.69 -66.32 29.19
CA GLY A 169 15.35 -66.61 30.57
C GLY A 169 16.30 -67.56 31.29
N PHE A 170 17.41 -67.99 30.66
CA PHE A 170 18.42 -68.84 31.29
C PHE A 170 19.50 -68.01 31.97
N LYS A 171 19.68 -68.20 33.27
CA LYS A 171 20.71 -67.51 34.06
C LYS A 171 21.48 -68.48 34.92
N LEU A 172 22.79 -68.52 34.74
CA LEU A 172 23.67 -69.27 35.62
C LEU A 172 23.85 -68.51 36.94
N ILE A 173 23.66 -69.19 38.06
CA ILE A 173 23.84 -68.67 39.42
C ILE A 173 24.81 -69.58 40.15
N SER A 174 25.90 -69.02 40.66
CA SER A 174 26.79 -69.73 41.58
C SER A 174 26.14 -69.76 42.96
N GLY A 175 25.83 -70.96 43.46
CA GLY A 175 25.32 -71.16 44.81
C GLY A 175 26.42 -70.95 45.87
N ALA A 176 26.01 -70.64 47.11
CA ALA A 176 26.94 -70.45 48.24
C ALA A 176 27.83 -71.68 48.52
N ASP A 177 27.35 -72.88 48.14
CA ASP A 177 28.07 -74.15 48.31
C ASP A 177 29.08 -74.44 47.18
N GLY A 178 29.35 -73.47 46.30
CA GLY A 178 30.20 -73.64 45.12
C GLY A 178 29.57 -74.46 43.99
N GLN A 179 28.31 -74.87 44.15
CA GLN A 179 27.56 -75.59 43.12
C GLN A 179 26.85 -74.61 42.18
N GLU A 180 27.05 -74.78 40.88
CA GLU A 180 26.39 -73.99 39.84
C GLU A 180 24.92 -74.45 39.67
N LYS A 181 24.01 -73.48 39.64
CA LYS A 181 22.57 -73.71 39.41
C LYS A 181 22.12 -72.91 38.21
N MET A 182 21.32 -73.51 37.34
CA MET A 182 20.66 -72.81 36.24
C MET A 182 19.29 -72.33 36.71
N GLN A 183 19.09 -71.01 36.72
CA GLN A 183 17.78 -70.39 36.88
C GLN A 183 17.13 -70.26 35.51
N ILE A 184 15.87 -70.69 35.41
CA ILE A 184 15.05 -70.57 34.20
C ILE A 184 13.80 -69.77 34.54
N ARG A 185 13.60 -68.65 33.85
CA ARG A 185 12.36 -67.88 33.90
C ARG A 185 11.47 -68.28 32.73
N ASN A 186 10.24 -68.68 33.02
CA ASN A 186 9.25 -69.00 32.00
C ASN A 186 8.15 -67.92 32.00
N ASP A 187 8.12 -67.09 30.95
CA ASP A 187 7.16 -66.00 30.83
C ASP A 187 5.70 -66.48 30.74
N LYS A 188 5.46 -67.74 30.33
CA LYS A 188 4.10 -68.31 30.25
C LYS A 188 3.58 -68.83 31.58
N LYS A 189 4.46 -69.29 32.48
CA LYS A 189 4.07 -69.91 33.76
C LYS A 189 4.32 -69.03 34.98
N SER A 190 4.94 -67.86 34.82
CA SER A 190 5.33 -66.94 35.91
C SER A 190 6.17 -67.58 37.04
N ASP A 191 6.68 -68.79 36.82
CA ASP A 191 7.46 -69.56 37.78
C ASP A 191 8.96 -69.47 37.44
N VAL A 192 9.78 -69.47 38.49
CA VAL A 192 11.24 -69.47 38.39
C VAL A 192 11.75 -70.84 38.83
N PHE A 193 12.27 -71.60 37.88
CA PHE A 193 12.84 -72.93 38.13
C PHE A 193 14.33 -72.83 38.42
N TYR A 194 14.82 -73.63 39.36
CA TYR A 194 16.23 -73.77 39.67
C TYR A 194 16.64 -75.23 39.54
N GLU A 195 17.55 -75.53 38.62
CA GLU A 195 18.10 -76.87 38.45
C GLU A 195 19.60 -76.85 38.76
N ALA A 196 20.06 -77.78 39.61
CA ALA A 196 21.48 -77.88 39.95
C ALA A 196 22.25 -78.60 38.84
N ILE A 197 23.38 -78.03 38.41
CA ILE A 197 24.25 -78.65 37.41
C ILE A 197 25.16 -79.65 38.13
N LYS A 198 24.72 -80.91 38.17
CA LYS A 198 25.49 -82.01 38.78
C LYS A 198 26.30 -82.74 37.71
N ALA A 199 27.55 -83.07 38.02
CA ALA A 199 28.42 -83.83 37.12
C ALA A 199 27.91 -85.26 36.83
N ASP A 200 27.13 -85.83 37.76
CA ASP A 200 26.65 -87.21 37.70
C ASP A 200 25.41 -87.40 36.79
N VAL A 201 24.81 -86.32 36.27
CA VAL A 201 23.64 -86.41 35.40
C VAL A 201 24.10 -86.35 33.93
N PRO A 202 23.68 -87.29 33.06
CA PRO A 202 23.97 -87.22 31.63
C PRO A 202 23.50 -85.89 31.05
N ARG A 203 24.36 -85.26 30.22
CA ARG A 203 24.08 -83.94 29.63
C ARG A 203 22.75 -83.88 28.87
N TYR A 204 22.37 -84.98 28.22
CA TYR A 204 21.10 -85.10 27.49
C TYR A 204 19.89 -84.97 28.42
N ASP A 205 19.89 -85.68 29.54
CA ASP A 205 18.78 -85.65 30.52
C ASP A 205 18.65 -84.28 31.18
N LEU A 206 19.78 -83.64 31.50
CA LEU A 206 19.80 -82.28 32.02
C LEU A 206 19.22 -81.30 30.98
N THR A 207 19.66 -81.38 29.72
CA THR A 207 19.21 -80.50 28.64
C THR A 207 17.70 -80.62 28.44
N ASN A 208 17.17 -81.84 28.40
CA ASN A 208 15.73 -82.08 28.26
C ASN A 208 14.93 -81.49 29.42
N LYS A 209 15.41 -81.63 30.67
CA LYS A 209 14.76 -81.03 31.84
C LYS A 209 14.75 -79.50 31.77
N LEU A 210 15.85 -78.88 31.35
CA LEU A 210 15.96 -77.43 31.19
C LEU A 210 14.99 -76.92 30.11
N TRP A 211 14.88 -77.60 28.96
CA TRP A 211 13.94 -77.23 27.90
C TRP A 211 12.47 -77.42 28.32
N GLN A 212 12.16 -78.52 29.02
CA GLN A 212 10.82 -78.73 29.58
C GLN A 212 10.43 -77.63 30.58
N ALA A 213 11.37 -77.17 31.41
CA ALA A 213 11.14 -76.06 32.33
C ALA A 213 10.94 -74.71 31.61
N ALA A 214 11.67 -74.47 30.52
CA ALA A 214 11.50 -73.29 29.67
C ALA A 214 10.18 -73.29 28.88
N GLY A 215 9.49 -74.43 28.78
CA GLY A 215 8.20 -74.55 28.10
C GLY A 215 8.32 -74.74 26.58
N CYS A 216 9.42 -75.35 26.15
CA CYS A 216 9.66 -75.82 24.79
C CYS A 216 9.47 -77.34 24.69
#